data_AF-A0A897MHH9-F1
#
_entry.id   AF-A0A897MHH9-F1
#
_cell.length_a   1.000
_cell.length_b   1.000
_cell.length_c   1.000
_cell.angle_alpha   90.00
_cell.angle_beta   90.00
_cell.angle_gamma   90.00
#
_symmetry.space_group_name_H-M   'P 1'
#
loop_
_entity.id
_entity.type
_entity.pdbx_description
1 polymer ?
#
loop_
_entity_poly.entity_id
_entity_poly.type
_entity_poly.pdbx_seq_one_letter_code
_entity_poly.pdbx_strand_id
1 'polypeptide(L)'
;MSSPRKSSLPGDDRGVSPVIGVVLMIGIFVTMAAVIGAFVLGFSPTQAPPDTEMAYIEEGAAGVGVQVVMDTGEEVDSGNIEFQLDDGTQCEDWGGNGAISTGDETILSYCDGEDLEEGDTIQVIWTDDTESRSAIIDSYELRGEEVTLADDNCESYDIDREDDDIEIDEGDTVACDIGSSGDRWDAELEIEEDGILIGDVYITDEVDVDGGYLIGDDIVSDDEVEVDGGGEIGGDVTSDGEVEIQEDSEIHGNVDAGGDIDMAEEADQATIHGDVSAEGTVDLDEESQIGGDVIDTAGNTELNLDDSHIRGGTDIEDARIDCSGDSTIDGESC
;
A
#
# COMPACT_ATOMS: atom_id res chain seq x y z
N MET A 1 -78.06 -49.48 -30.15
CA MET A 1 -78.41 -49.59 -28.72
C MET A 1 -77.43 -50.54 -28.06
N SER A 2 -76.62 -50.02 -27.13
CA SER A 2 -76.15 -50.66 -25.89
C SER A 2 -74.77 -50.11 -25.52
N SER A 3 -74.79 -49.18 -24.57
CA SER A 3 -73.74 -48.92 -23.58
C SER A 3 -74.24 -49.58 -22.27
N PRO A 4 -73.46 -49.83 -21.19
CA PRO A 4 -71.99 -49.77 -20.99
C PRO A 4 -71.43 -51.02 -20.24
N ARG A 5 -70.11 -51.09 -20.01
CA ARG A 5 -69.53 -51.19 -18.65
C ARG A 5 -68.02 -50.91 -18.64
N LYS A 6 -67.67 -50.01 -17.73
CA LYS A 6 -66.34 -49.56 -17.32
C LYS A 6 -65.66 -50.71 -16.55
N SER A 7 -64.52 -51.20 -17.02
CA SER A 7 -63.61 -52.06 -16.24
C SER A 7 -62.50 -51.18 -15.66
N SER A 8 -62.42 -51.15 -14.34
CA SER A 8 -61.40 -50.45 -13.56
C SER A 8 -59.99 -50.96 -13.90
N LEU A 9 -59.06 -50.04 -14.16
CA LEU A 9 -57.63 -50.32 -14.09
C LEU A 9 -57.30 -50.71 -12.64
N PRO A 10 -56.67 -51.87 -12.37
CA PRO A 10 -56.04 -52.11 -11.09
C PRO A 10 -54.88 -51.13 -10.95
N GLY A 11 -54.90 -50.31 -9.91
CA GLY A 11 -53.72 -49.56 -9.51
C GLY A 11 -52.61 -50.57 -9.19
N ASP A 12 -51.45 -50.39 -9.83
CA ASP A 12 -50.22 -51.10 -9.51
C ASP A 12 -49.73 -50.63 -8.12
N ASP A 13 -50.41 -51.05 -7.04
CA ASP A 13 -49.90 -51.00 -5.68
C ASP A 13 -48.82 -52.09 -5.52
N ARG A 14 -47.67 -51.87 -6.17
CA ARG A 14 -46.46 -52.65 -5.88
C ARG A 14 -45.88 -52.11 -4.58
N GLY A 15 -46.39 -52.63 -3.46
CA GLY A 15 -45.76 -52.45 -2.16
C GLY A 15 -44.31 -52.90 -2.25
N VAL A 16 -43.39 -51.95 -2.04
CA VAL A 16 -41.97 -52.24 -1.88
C VAL A 16 -41.84 -53.25 -0.74
N SER A 17 -41.11 -54.34 -0.94
CA SER A 17 -41.03 -55.37 0.10
C SER A 17 -40.46 -54.74 1.39
N PRO A 18 -40.97 -55.09 2.58
CA PRO A 18 -40.52 -54.50 3.85
C PRO A 18 -39.00 -54.54 4.03
N VAL A 19 -38.35 -55.59 3.49
CA VAL A 19 -36.90 -55.77 3.56
C VAL A 19 -36.16 -54.83 2.60
N ILE A 20 -36.68 -54.64 1.38
CA ILE A 20 -36.07 -53.72 0.40
C ILE A 20 -36.20 -52.27 0.88
N GLY A 21 -37.33 -51.90 1.49
CA GLY A 21 -37.54 -50.57 2.05
C GLY A 21 -36.55 -50.23 3.17
N VAL A 22 -36.26 -51.17 4.07
CA VAL A 22 -35.31 -50.96 5.18
C VAL A 22 -33.88 -50.82 4.67
N VAL A 23 -33.45 -51.68 3.75
CA VAL A 23 -32.10 -51.59 3.17
C VAL A 23 -31.89 -50.25 2.46
N LEU A 24 -32.89 -49.81 1.70
CA LEU A 24 -32.83 -48.53 0.98
C LEU A 24 -32.82 -47.33 1.95
N MET A 25 -33.61 -47.39 3.03
CA MET A 25 -33.63 -46.34 4.06
C MET A 25 -32.27 -46.21 4.78
N ILE A 26 -31.66 -47.34 5.17
CA ILE A 26 -30.34 -47.33 5.80
C ILE A 26 -29.29 -46.82 4.81
N GLY A 27 -29.35 -47.23 3.54
CA GLY A 27 -28.43 -46.76 2.52
C GLY A 27 -28.44 -45.24 2.38
N ILE A 28 -29.62 -44.63 2.23
CA ILE A 28 -29.76 -43.17 2.11
C ILE A 28 -29.27 -42.47 3.38
N PHE A 29 -29.64 -42.99 4.56
CA PHE A 29 -29.22 -42.41 5.84
C PHE A 29 -27.70 -42.43 6.01
N VAL A 30 -27.03 -43.53 5.66
CA VAL A 30 -25.57 -43.65 5.74
C VAL A 30 -24.91 -42.68 4.76
N THR A 31 -25.42 -42.57 3.52
CA THR A 31 -24.88 -41.60 2.56
C THR A 31 -25.09 -40.15 3.01
N MET A 32 -26.27 -39.80 3.54
CA MET A 32 -26.53 -38.45 4.05
C MET A 32 -25.68 -38.13 5.28
N ALA A 33 -25.54 -39.07 6.22
CA ALA A 33 -24.71 -38.88 7.41
C ALA A 33 -23.23 -38.76 7.06
N ALA A 34 -22.74 -39.47 6.04
CA ALA A 34 -21.37 -39.32 5.57
C ALA A 34 -21.11 -37.94 4.94
N VAL A 35 -22.04 -37.47 4.09
CA VAL A 35 -21.93 -36.14 3.47
C VAL A 35 -22.00 -35.04 4.52
N ILE A 36 -23.00 -35.07 5.41
CA ILE A 36 -23.13 -34.10 6.51
C ILE A 36 -21.93 -34.21 7.46
N GLY A 37 -21.43 -35.42 7.71
CA GLY A 37 -20.24 -35.65 8.52
C GLY A 37 -19.00 -34.97 7.95
N ALA A 38 -18.81 -34.98 6.63
CA ALA A 38 -17.72 -34.25 5.98
C ALA A 38 -17.84 -32.73 6.19
N PHE A 39 -19.04 -32.16 6.04
CA PHE A 39 -19.27 -30.73 6.27
C PHE A 39 -19.12 -30.33 7.75
N VAL A 40 -19.53 -31.17 8.69
CA VAL A 40 -19.41 -30.89 10.14
C VAL A 40 -17.98 -31.10 10.65
N LEU A 41 -17.20 -31.98 10.01
CA LEU A 41 -15.79 -32.23 10.34
C LEU A 41 -14.82 -31.29 9.61
N GLY A 42 -15.32 -30.32 8.83
CA GLY A 42 -14.47 -29.31 8.18
C GLY A 42 -13.73 -29.80 6.94
N PHE A 43 -14.17 -30.88 6.28
CA PHE A 43 -13.64 -31.23 4.96
C PHE A 43 -14.22 -30.28 3.90
N SER A 44 -13.64 -29.08 3.81
CA SER A 44 -13.76 -28.25 2.60
C SER A 44 -12.91 -28.92 1.49
N PRO A 45 -13.34 -28.89 0.21
CA PRO A 45 -12.45 -29.32 -0.87
C PRO A 45 -11.19 -28.44 -0.84
N THR A 46 -10.02 -29.05 -0.64
CA THR A 46 -8.72 -28.36 -0.64
C THR A 46 -8.52 -27.61 -1.95
N GLN A 47 -8.18 -26.33 -1.86
CA GLN A 47 -7.85 -25.51 -3.02
C GLN A 47 -6.51 -25.97 -3.62
N ALA A 48 -6.39 -25.87 -4.95
CA ALA A 48 -5.10 -26.01 -5.60
C ALA A 48 -4.37 -24.66 -5.52
N PRO A 49 -3.02 -24.65 -5.39
CA PRO A 49 -2.26 -23.41 -5.48
C PRO A 49 -2.59 -22.69 -6.79
N PRO A 50 -2.60 -21.35 -6.75
CA PRO A 50 -2.80 -20.51 -7.93
C PRO A 50 -1.65 -20.73 -8.93
N ASP A 51 -1.95 -20.54 -10.22
CA ASP A 51 -0.94 -20.52 -11.28
C ASP A 51 -0.52 -19.06 -11.51
N THR A 52 0.58 -18.63 -10.87
CA THR A 52 1.13 -17.25 -10.91
C THR A 52 2.62 -17.29 -11.20
N GLU A 53 3.12 -16.25 -11.87
CA GLU A 53 4.54 -16.00 -12.16
C GLU A 53 4.88 -14.57 -11.72
N MET A 54 5.99 -14.42 -11.00
CA MET A 54 6.48 -13.13 -10.49
C MET A 54 7.72 -12.68 -11.28
N ALA A 55 7.87 -11.37 -11.41
CA ALA A 55 9.09 -10.73 -11.89
C ALA A 55 9.82 -10.07 -10.72
N TYR A 56 11.15 -10.04 -10.79
CA TYR A 56 12.02 -9.54 -9.73
C TYR A 56 13.00 -8.53 -10.31
N ILE A 57 13.18 -7.42 -9.61
CA ILE A 57 14.11 -6.34 -9.97
C ILE A 57 15.00 -6.12 -8.74
N GLU A 58 16.29 -6.43 -8.90
CA GLU A 58 17.34 -6.42 -7.85
C GLU A 58 17.93 -5.02 -7.61
N GLU A 59 17.11 -4.01 -7.84
CA GLU A 59 17.34 -2.60 -7.53
C GLU A 59 15.93 -2.10 -7.20
N GLY A 60 15.49 -2.30 -5.96
CA GLY A 60 14.19 -1.83 -5.47
C GLY A 60 14.11 -0.29 -5.50
N ALA A 61 13.18 0.28 -4.75
CA ALA A 61 13.05 1.73 -4.75
C ALA A 61 14.29 2.39 -4.10
N ALA A 62 14.82 3.42 -4.77
CA ALA A 62 16.10 4.08 -4.48
C ALA A 62 17.34 3.17 -4.29
N GLY A 63 17.30 1.91 -4.75
CA GLY A 63 18.43 0.97 -4.64
C GLY A 63 18.44 0.12 -3.36
N VAL A 64 17.38 0.18 -2.55
CA VAL A 64 17.17 -0.70 -1.39
C VAL A 64 16.14 -1.77 -1.74
N GLY A 65 16.40 -3.01 -1.34
CA GLY A 65 15.47 -4.12 -1.48
C GLY A 65 15.31 -4.69 -2.90
N VAL A 66 14.37 -5.63 -3.02
CA VAL A 66 14.02 -6.31 -4.27
C VAL A 66 12.56 -6.04 -4.61
N GLN A 67 12.30 -5.36 -5.73
CA GLN A 67 10.92 -5.19 -6.20
C GLN A 67 10.40 -6.51 -6.81
N VAL A 68 9.25 -6.96 -6.33
CA VAL A 68 8.53 -8.14 -6.80
C VAL A 68 7.22 -7.70 -7.44
N VAL A 69 7.01 -8.09 -8.69
CA VAL A 69 5.83 -7.73 -9.48
C VAL A 69 5.09 -9.00 -9.89
N MET A 70 3.77 -9.05 -9.73
CA MET A 70 2.97 -10.12 -10.32
C MET A 70 2.90 -9.95 -11.85
N ASP A 71 3.71 -10.72 -12.58
CA ASP A 71 3.80 -10.61 -14.06
C ASP A 71 2.56 -11.22 -14.73
N THR A 72 2.18 -12.44 -14.35
CA THR A 72 0.97 -13.07 -14.86
C THR A 72 0.38 -14.07 -13.86
N GLY A 73 -0.93 -14.30 -13.89
CA GLY A 73 -1.52 -15.40 -13.13
C GLY A 73 -2.99 -15.27 -12.79
N GLU A 74 -3.44 -16.18 -11.93
CA GLU A 74 -4.70 -16.05 -11.21
C GLU A 74 -4.55 -15.04 -10.06
N GLU A 75 -5.60 -14.26 -9.81
CA GLU A 75 -5.65 -13.32 -8.68
C GLU A 75 -5.56 -14.08 -7.35
N VAL A 76 -4.78 -13.54 -6.41
CA VAL A 76 -4.50 -14.16 -5.09
C VAL A 76 -4.69 -13.12 -3.99
N ASP A 77 -5.24 -13.52 -2.85
CA ASP A 77 -5.33 -12.64 -1.69
C ASP A 77 -3.94 -12.40 -1.07
N SER A 78 -3.59 -11.15 -0.74
CA SER A 78 -2.28 -10.78 -0.21
C SER A 78 -1.98 -11.48 1.10
N GLY A 79 -2.99 -11.72 1.95
CA GLY A 79 -2.83 -12.47 3.21
C GLY A 79 -2.55 -13.96 3.03
N ASN A 80 -2.55 -14.47 1.78
CA ASN A 80 -2.21 -15.85 1.46
C ASN A 80 -0.80 -15.99 0.88
N ILE A 81 -0.04 -14.90 0.72
CA ILE A 81 1.33 -14.88 0.20
C ILE A 81 2.30 -14.50 1.31
N GLU A 82 3.38 -15.27 1.42
CA GLU A 82 4.50 -15.04 2.33
C GLU A 82 5.81 -15.14 1.54
N PHE A 83 6.78 -14.28 1.86
CA PHE A 83 8.11 -14.32 1.26
C PHE A 83 9.15 -14.87 2.24
N GLN A 84 10.02 -15.76 1.77
CA GLN A 84 11.03 -16.39 2.61
C GLN A 84 12.29 -16.67 1.81
N LEU A 85 13.46 -16.56 2.43
CA LEU A 85 14.70 -17.09 1.86
C LEU A 85 14.72 -18.63 1.94
N ASP A 86 15.52 -19.28 1.10
CA ASP A 86 15.57 -20.75 1.04
C ASP A 86 16.17 -21.42 2.28
N ASP A 87 16.81 -20.65 3.15
CA ASP A 87 17.31 -21.07 4.46
C ASP A 87 16.25 -20.99 5.59
N GLY A 88 15.10 -20.38 5.30
CA GLY A 88 13.97 -20.24 6.20
C GLY A 88 13.85 -18.85 6.85
N THR A 89 14.70 -17.89 6.49
CA THR A 89 14.62 -16.51 6.97
C THR A 89 13.39 -15.81 6.38
N GLN A 90 12.58 -15.20 7.24
CA GLN A 90 11.33 -14.56 6.85
C GLN A 90 11.63 -13.21 6.20
N CYS A 91 10.95 -12.89 5.10
CA CYS A 91 10.94 -11.55 4.54
C CYS A 91 9.62 -10.86 4.85
N GLU A 92 9.55 -9.57 4.52
CA GLU A 92 8.29 -8.84 4.52
C GLU A 92 7.19 -9.59 3.75
N ASP A 93 5.97 -9.45 4.23
CA ASP A 93 4.79 -9.94 3.51
C ASP A 93 4.46 -9.04 2.32
N TRP A 94 3.53 -9.48 1.48
CA TRP A 94 3.05 -8.62 0.39
C TRP A 94 2.34 -7.38 0.97
N GLY A 95 2.86 -6.18 0.69
CA GLY A 95 2.32 -4.91 1.16
C GLY A 95 0.88 -4.66 0.74
N GLY A 96 0.07 -4.11 1.65
CA GLY A 96 -1.32 -3.75 1.41
C GLY A 96 -2.36 -4.87 1.58
N ASN A 97 -3.63 -4.49 1.42
CA ASN A 97 -4.78 -5.37 1.66
C ASN A 97 -5.54 -5.71 0.38
N GLY A 98 -5.85 -6.98 0.19
CA GLY A 98 -6.84 -7.42 -0.79
C GLY A 98 -6.24 -8.35 -1.84
N ALA A 99 -6.70 -8.22 -3.07
CA ALA A 99 -6.39 -9.18 -4.12
C ALA A 99 -5.24 -8.67 -4.99
N ILE A 100 -4.14 -9.43 -5.02
CA ILE A 100 -2.99 -9.24 -5.89
C ILE A 100 -3.34 -9.74 -7.29
N SER A 101 -3.14 -8.87 -8.25
CA SER A 101 -3.43 -9.05 -9.66
C SER A 101 -2.21 -8.69 -10.53
N THR A 102 -2.29 -9.01 -11.82
CA THR A 102 -1.19 -8.72 -12.74
C THR A 102 -0.86 -7.22 -12.80
N GLY A 103 0.40 -6.91 -12.53
CA GLY A 103 0.93 -5.55 -12.48
C GLY A 103 1.02 -4.96 -11.07
N ASP A 104 0.42 -5.61 -10.07
CA ASP A 104 0.62 -5.23 -8.67
C ASP A 104 2.04 -5.63 -8.24
N GLU A 105 2.64 -4.81 -7.38
CA GLU A 105 4.02 -4.96 -6.93
C GLU A 105 4.15 -4.74 -5.42
N THR A 106 5.25 -5.26 -4.88
CA THR A 106 5.71 -5.05 -3.49
C THR A 106 7.22 -4.96 -3.51
N ILE A 107 7.81 -4.31 -2.52
CA ILE A 107 9.27 -4.29 -2.34
C ILE A 107 9.59 -5.17 -1.14
N LEU A 108 10.60 -6.01 -1.28
CA LEU A 108 11.22 -6.74 -0.17
C LEU A 108 12.47 -5.98 0.25
N SER A 109 12.29 -5.07 1.19
CA SER A 109 13.30 -4.21 1.79
C SER A 109 13.89 -4.82 3.06
N TYR A 110 13.24 -5.81 3.67
CA TYR A 110 13.73 -6.45 4.89
C TYR A 110 13.49 -7.97 4.93
N CYS A 111 14.49 -8.72 5.40
CA CYS A 111 14.46 -10.18 5.53
C CYS A 111 15.16 -10.70 6.80
N ASP A 112 14.71 -10.28 8.00
CA ASP A 112 15.06 -10.86 9.32
C ASP A 112 16.55 -11.20 9.59
N GLY A 113 17.48 -10.51 8.94
CA GLY A 113 18.91 -10.54 9.28
C GLY A 113 19.89 -10.67 8.13
N GLU A 114 20.36 -9.50 7.68
CA GLU A 114 21.47 -9.24 6.75
C GLU A 114 21.05 -9.05 5.28
N ASP A 115 21.82 -8.19 4.60
CA ASP A 115 21.71 -7.88 3.17
C ASP A 115 21.68 -9.16 2.31
N LEU A 116 21.02 -9.07 1.15
CA LEU A 116 20.95 -10.22 0.26
C LEU A 116 22.18 -10.29 -0.66
N GLU A 117 22.77 -11.48 -0.76
CA GLU A 117 23.95 -11.74 -1.58
C GLU A 117 23.60 -12.45 -2.91
N GLU A 118 24.52 -12.38 -3.89
CA GLU A 118 24.42 -13.18 -5.12
C GLU A 118 24.27 -14.68 -4.78
N GLY A 119 23.17 -15.28 -5.20
CA GLY A 119 22.86 -16.69 -4.98
C GLY A 119 21.86 -16.98 -3.86
N ASP A 120 21.46 -15.99 -3.06
CA ASP A 120 20.31 -16.14 -2.17
C ASP A 120 19.04 -16.33 -3.00
N THR A 121 18.11 -17.13 -2.47
CA THR A 121 16.89 -17.51 -3.18
C THR A 121 15.64 -17.08 -2.42
N ILE A 122 14.94 -16.09 -2.95
CA ILE A 122 13.63 -15.65 -2.48
C ILE A 122 12.59 -16.69 -2.94
N GLN A 123 11.72 -17.11 -2.03
CA GLN A 123 10.63 -18.05 -2.28
C GLN A 123 9.29 -17.36 -2.02
N VAL A 124 8.34 -17.55 -2.93
CA VAL A 124 6.96 -17.09 -2.77
C VAL A 124 6.14 -18.29 -2.31
N ILE A 125 5.62 -18.20 -1.09
CA ILE A 125 4.87 -19.27 -0.45
C ILE A 125 3.40 -18.88 -0.44
N TRP A 126 2.57 -19.71 -1.06
CA TRP A 126 1.12 -19.59 -0.97
C TRP A 126 0.57 -20.53 0.09
N THR A 127 -0.36 -20.04 0.91
CA THR A 127 -1.14 -20.84 1.87
C THR A 127 -2.64 -20.74 1.56
N ASP A 128 -3.40 -21.83 1.70
CA ASP A 128 -4.86 -21.79 1.48
C ASP A 128 -5.62 -21.11 2.64
N ASP A 129 -6.84 -20.62 2.39
CA ASP A 129 -7.67 -19.92 3.40
C ASP A 129 -7.99 -20.75 4.67
N THR A 130 -7.68 -22.05 4.64
CA THR A 130 -7.89 -22.96 5.77
C THR A 130 -6.60 -23.27 6.52
N GLU A 131 -5.47 -22.68 6.10
CA GLU A 131 -4.10 -22.93 6.54
C GLU A 131 -3.73 -24.44 6.50
N SER A 132 -4.46 -25.21 5.72
CA SER A 132 -4.36 -26.67 5.71
C SER A 132 -3.34 -27.18 4.69
N ARG A 133 -2.93 -26.29 3.79
CA ARG A 133 -2.02 -26.55 2.68
C ARG A 133 -1.24 -25.30 2.35
N SER A 134 0.06 -25.48 2.13
CA SER A 134 0.93 -24.49 1.51
C SER A 134 1.70 -25.07 0.33
N ALA A 135 2.22 -24.20 -0.54
CA ALA A 135 3.10 -24.54 -1.65
C ALA A 135 3.99 -23.33 -2.02
N ILE A 136 5.24 -23.60 -2.38
CA ILE A 136 6.07 -22.61 -3.08
C ILE A 136 5.52 -22.49 -4.51
N ILE A 137 5.08 -21.30 -4.89
CA ILE A 137 4.49 -21.01 -6.20
C ILE A 137 5.51 -20.41 -7.16
N ASP A 138 6.48 -19.67 -6.63
CA ASP A 138 7.60 -19.12 -7.40
C ASP A 138 8.87 -19.05 -6.54
N SER A 139 10.03 -18.93 -7.21
CA SER A 139 11.32 -18.75 -6.55
C SER A 139 12.30 -18.03 -7.45
N TYR A 140 13.09 -17.12 -6.87
CA TYR A 140 14.05 -16.30 -7.58
C TYR A 140 15.41 -16.32 -6.90
N GLU A 141 16.44 -16.71 -7.65
CA GLU A 141 17.84 -16.68 -7.23
C GLU A 141 18.46 -15.36 -7.68
N LEU A 142 18.99 -14.59 -6.74
CA LEU A 142 19.63 -13.29 -7.00
C LEU A 142 20.84 -13.44 -7.93
N ARG A 143 20.98 -12.51 -8.88
CA ARG A 143 21.93 -12.55 -10.01
C ARG A 143 22.93 -11.40 -10.03
N GLY A 144 22.64 -10.31 -9.30
CA GLY A 144 23.33 -9.03 -9.31
C GLY A 144 24.42 -8.90 -8.25
N GLU A 145 24.81 -7.64 -7.97
CA GLU A 145 25.66 -7.30 -6.82
C GLU A 145 24.79 -7.31 -5.54
N GLU A 146 25.43 -7.20 -4.37
CA GLU A 146 24.80 -7.11 -3.04
C GLU A 146 23.57 -6.19 -3.06
N VAL A 147 22.41 -6.69 -2.62
CA VAL A 147 21.19 -5.90 -2.46
C VAL A 147 21.13 -5.44 -1.01
N THR A 148 21.29 -4.14 -0.79
CA THR A 148 21.14 -3.53 0.52
C THR A 148 19.69 -3.65 0.98
N LEU A 149 19.49 -4.16 2.18
CA LEU A 149 18.21 -4.18 2.87
C LEU A 149 18.17 -3.04 3.89
N ALA A 150 16.98 -2.75 4.41
CA ALA A 150 16.79 -1.88 5.54
C ALA A 150 17.51 -2.44 6.78
N ASP A 151 18.09 -1.54 7.57
CA ASP A 151 18.76 -1.86 8.84
C ASP A 151 17.76 -2.41 9.86
N ASP A 152 16.56 -1.82 9.88
CA ASP A 152 15.55 -2.03 10.88
C ASP A 152 14.13 -2.10 10.29
N ASN A 153 13.20 -2.66 11.07
CA ASN A 153 11.77 -2.66 10.77
C ASN A 153 10.99 -2.07 11.96
N CYS A 154 9.68 -1.84 11.81
CA CYS A 154 8.86 -1.27 12.88
C CYS A 154 8.78 -2.13 14.17
N GLU A 155 9.31 -3.36 14.22
CA GLU A 155 9.38 -4.12 15.48
C GLU A 155 10.58 -3.74 16.34
N SER A 156 11.62 -3.10 15.78
CA SER A 156 12.80 -2.68 16.55
C SER A 156 12.61 -1.34 17.26
N TYR A 157 11.78 -0.48 16.68
CA TYR A 157 11.20 0.67 17.36
C TYR A 157 10.07 0.13 18.24
N ASP A 158 10.28 0.06 19.56
CA ASP A 158 9.29 -0.33 20.59
C ASP A 158 8.12 0.68 20.60
N ILE A 159 7.37 0.83 19.50
CA ILE A 159 6.23 1.72 19.33
C ILE A 159 5.05 1.05 20.05
N ASP A 160 5.08 1.13 21.38
CA ASP A 160 4.09 0.58 22.30
C ASP A 160 2.78 1.42 22.26
N ARG A 161 2.30 1.78 21.06
CA ARG A 161 0.94 2.22 20.69
C ARG A 161 0.26 3.37 21.48
N GLU A 162 0.97 4.05 22.39
CA GLU A 162 0.46 5.20 23.14
C GLU A 162 1.62 6.19 23.40
N ASP A 163 1.74 7.24 22.59
CA ASP A 163 2.53 8.47 22.85
C ASP A 163 4.08 8.37 22.74
N ASP A 164 4.66 7.48 21.93
CA ASP A 164 6.12 7.47 21.69
C ASP A 164 6.43 7.97 20.27
N ASP A 165 7.14 9.11 20.21
CA ASP A 165 7.64 9.73 18.99
C ASP A 165 8.59 8.77 18.25
N ILE A 166 8.52 8.77 16.92
CA ILE A 166 9.31 7.91 16.04
C ILE A 166 10.43 8.76 15.45
N GLU A 167 11.68 8.39 15.73
CA GLU A 167 12.87 9.11 15.27
C GLU A 167 13.71 8.16 14.41
N ILE A 168 13.89 8.48 13.14
CA ILE A 168 14.82 7.77 12.24
C ILE A 168 16.14 8.53 12.26
N ASP A 169 17.13 7.95 12.96
CA ASP A 169 18.46 8.54 13.17
C ASP A 169 19.24 8.72 11.85
N GLU A 170 20.22 9.64 11.87
CA GLU A 170 21.11 9.93 10.73
C GLU A 170 21.67 8.66 10.05
N GLY A 171 21.28 8.44 8.79
CA GLY A 171 21.78 7.37 7.93
C GLY A 171 21.18 5.98 8.16
N ASP A 172 20.22 5.83 9.09
CA ASP A 172 19.53 4.56 9.30
C ASP A 172 18.45 4.34 8.22
N THR A 173 18.31 3.09 7.76
CA THR A 173 17.24 2.71 6.84
C THR A 173 16.21 1.83 7.55
N VAL A 174 14.96 2.30 7.61
CA VAL A 174 13.85 1.59 8.23
C VAL A 174 12.84 1.20 7.16
N ALA A 175 12.44 -0.08 7.14
CA ALA A 175 11.38 -0.57 6.26
C ALA A 175 10.16 -1.01 7.07
N CYS A 176 9.09 -0.21 6.99
CA CYS A 176 7.76 -0.55 7.46
C CYS A 176 6.74 0.55 7.19
N ASP A 177 5.46 0.15 7.14
CA ASP A 177 4.35 1.09 7.24
C ASP A 177 4.20 1.60 8.69
N ILE A 178 4.21 2.92 8.86
CA ILE A 178 3.91 3.61 10.11
C ILE A 178 2.41 3.86 10.14
N GLY A 179 1.67 3.07 10.90
CA GLY A 179 0.21 3.18 10.95
C GLY A 179 -0.50 2.60 9.74
N SER A 180 -1.78 2.95 9.59
CA SER A 180 -2.57 2.63 8.40
C SER A 180 -3.79 3.52 8.29
N SER A 181 -4.40 3.59 7.11
CA SER A 181 -5.68 4.31 6.89
C SER A 181 -6.83 3.89 7.83
N GLY A 182 -6.75 2.71 8.48
CA GLY A 182 -7.73 2.24 9.47
C GLY A 182 -7.32 2.38 10.93
N ASP A 183 -6.05 2.69 11.20
CA ASP A 183 -5.40 2.75 12.50
C ASP A 183 -4.21 3.72 12.39
N ARG A 184 -4.50 5.04 12.31
CA ARG A 184 -3.47 6.09 12.39
C ARG A 184 -2.81 6.04 13.77
N TRP A 185 -1.49 6.15 13.84
CA TRP A 185 -0.75 6.13 15.09
C TRP A 185 -0.75 7.51 15.76
N ASP A 186 -0.88 7.52 17.09
CA ASP A 186 -0.85 8.73 17.94
C ASP A 186 0.62 8.95 18.34
N ALA A 187 1.38 9.54 17.42
CA ALA A 187 2.83 9.72 17.46
C ALA A 187 3.27 10.80 16.47
N GLU A 188 4.39 11.47 16.79
CA GLU A 188 5.16 12.34 15.91
C GLU A 188 6.20 11.49 15.14
N LEU A 189 6.56 11.87 13.90
CA LEU A 189 7.62 11.23 13.12
C LEU A 189 8.69 12.25 12.76
N GLU A 190 9.93 12.00 13.15
CA GLU A 190 11.12 12.78 12.78
C GLU A 190 12.08 11.89 11.97
N ILE A 191 12.54 12.36 10.81
CA ILE A 191 13.58 11.72 10.02
C ILE A 191 14.77 12.66 9.91
N GLU A 192 15.91 12.27 10.49
CA GLU A 192 17.15 13.05 10.45
C GLU A 192 17.91 12.90 9.10
N GLU A 193 18.99 13.68 8.95
CA GLU A 193 19.83 13.75 7.75
C GLU A 193 20.24 12.36 7.25
N ASP A 194 20.05 12.09 5.96
CA ASP A 194 20.35 10.79 5.32
C ASP A 194 19.55 9.58 5.88
N GLY A 195 18.61 9.78 6.81
CA GLY A 195 17.69 8.75 7.29
C GLY A 195 16.70 8.35 6.19
N ILE A 196 16.36 7.06 6.10
CA ILE A 196 15.51 6.52 5.03
C ILE A 196 14.35 5.73 5.64
N LEU A 197 13.12 6.11 5.28
CA LEU A 197 11.93 5.31 5.51
C LEU A 197 11.42 4.71 4.19
N ILE A 198 11.11 3.43 4.24
CA ILE A 198 10.43 2.69 3.17
C ILE A 198 9.14 2.12 3.74
N GLY A 199 8.02 2.74 3.42
CA GLY A 199 6.67 2.36 3.81
C GLY A 199 5.76 3.57 4.04
N ASP A 200 4.46 3.36 3.97
CA ASP A 200 3.48 4.44 4.09
C ASP A 200 3.43 5.02 5.52
N VAL A 201 3.14 6.31 5.63
CA VAL A 201 3.01 7.01 6.92
C VAL A 201 1.56 7.44 7.17
N TYR A 202 1.00 7.02 8.29
CA TYR A 202 -0.34 7.31 8.76
C TYR A 202 -0.32 7.63 10.26
N ILE A 203 -0.16 8.90 10.59
CA ILE A 203 -0.06 9.38 11.98
C ILE A 203 -1.10 10.47 12.28
N THR A 204 -1.25 10.86 13.53
CA THR A 204 -2.17 11.93 13.95
C THR A 204 -1.48 13.22 14.37
N ASP A 205 -0.16 13.22 14.52
CA ASP A 205 0.62 14.40 14.89
C ASP A 205 1.61 14.75 13.76
N GLU A 206 2.63 15.55 14.06
CA GLU A 206 3.54 16.12 13.05
C GLU A 206 4.46 15.10 12.38
N VAL A 207 4.74 15.31 11.09
CA VAL A 207 5.82 14.64 10.36
C VAL A 207 6.89 15.68 10.03
N ASP A 208 8.12 15.45 10.48
CA ASP A 208 9.29 16.26 10.20
C ASP A 208 10.33 15.42 9.43
N VAL A 209 10.79 15.93 8.29
CA VAL A 209 11.82 15.31 7.45
C VAL A 209 12.94 16.33 7.26
N ASP A 210 14.01 16.23 8.06
CA ASP A 210 15.19 17.10 7.99
C ASP A 210 16.32 16.38 7.24
N GLY A 211 16.38 16.56 5.92
CA GLY A 211 17.40 15.94 5.05
C GLY A 211 17.28 14.43 4.88
N GLY A 212 16.16 13.85 5.31
CA GLY A 212 15.82 12.44 5.16
C GLY A 212 15.05 12.10 3.87
N TYR A 213 14.73 10.82 3.68
CA TYR A 213 14.08 10.30 2.49
C TYR A 213 12.92 9.36 2.84
N LEU A 214 11.74 9.61 2.26
CA LEU A 214 10.63 8.64 2.22
C LEU A 214 10.47 8.12 0.79
N ILE A 215 10.53 6.81 0.58
CA ILE A 215 10.69 6.24 -0.76
C ILE A 215 9.45 5.50 -1.24
N GLY A 216 8.70 6.15 -2.15
CA GLY A 216 7.58 5.52 -2.85
C GLY A 216 6.30 5.47 -2.02
N ASP A 217 6.26 6.25 -0.95
CA ASP A 217 5.31 6.14 0.14
C ASP A 217 4.42 7.36 0.25
N ASP A 218 3.17 7.13 0.64
CA ASP A 218 2.21 8.20 0.90
C ASP A 218 2.29 8.63 2.38
N ILE A 219 2.22 9.95 2.62
CA ILE A 219 2.12 10.53 3.96
C ILE A 219 0.70 10.98 4.22
N VAL A 220 0.18 10.61 5.39
CA VAL A 220 -1.12 11.01 5.88
C VAL A 220 -1.02 11.41 7.36
N SER A 221 -1.10 12.70 7.64
CA SER A 221 -1.07 13.28 8.99
C SER A 221 -2.37 14.03 9.34
N ASP A 222 -2.77 14.06 10.63
CA ASP A 222 -3.85 14.93 11.13
C ASP A 222 -3.33 16.33 11.55
N ASP A 223 -2.02 16.56 11.53
CA ASP A 223 -1.36 17.83 11.87
C ASP A 223 -0.36 18.23 10.77
N GLU A 224 0.69 18.98 11.08
CA GLU A 224 1.65 19.52 10.12
C GLU A 224 2.59 18.48 9.49
N VAL A 225 3.04 18.77 8.27
CA VAL A 225 4.12 18.05 7.58
C VAL A 225 5.19 19.04 7.16
N GLU A 226 6.38 18.93 7.72
CA GLU A 226 7.56 19.74 7.42
C GLU A 226 8.61 18.92 6.66
N VAL A 227 9.17 19.51 5.61
CA VAL A 227 10.25 18.91 4.82
C VAL A 227 11.37 19.94 4.64
N ASP A 228 12.48 19.74 5.34
CA ASP A 228 13.63 20.63 5.39
C ASP A 228 14.94 19.87 5.06
N GLY A 229 16.08 20.55 5.10
CA GLY A 229 17.41 19.96 4.99
C GLY A 229 17.73 19.30 3.64
N GLY A 230 16.92 19.55 2.61
CA GLY A 230 16.98 18.87 1.32
C GLY A 230 16.30 17.50 1.32
N GLY A 231 15.34 17.28 2.21
CA GLY A 231 14.57 16.05 2.31
C GLY A 231 13.73 15.75 1.06
N GLU A 232 13.48 14.46 0.81
CA GLU A 232 12.71 14.00 -0.34
C GLU A 232 11.55 13.08 0.06
N ILE A 233 10.34 13.38 -0.42
CA ILE A 233 9.16 12.51 -0.29
C ILE A 233 8.79 11.94 -1.66
N GLY A 234 8.74 10.61 -1.76
CA GLY A 234 8.47 9.91 -3.01
C GLY A 234 6.99 9.90 -3.44
N GLY A 235 6.04 9.86 -2.51
CA GLY A 235 4.60 9.73 -2.80
C GLY A 235 3.79 10.99 -2.53
N ASP A 236 2.48 10.79 -2.35
CA ASP A 236 1.52 11.88 -2.10
C ASP A 236 1.54 12.28 -0.62
N VAL A 237 1.38 13.58 -0.33
CA VAL A 237 1.26 14.11 1.02
C VAL A 237 -0.16 14.61 1.26
N THR A 238 -0.79 14.10 2.32
CA THR A 238 -2.08 14.57 2.82
C THR A 238 -1.94 14.98 4.28
N SER A 239 -2.22 16.24 4.59
CA SER A 239 -2.19 16.79 5.95
C SER A 239 -3.54 17.46 6.25
N ASP A 240 -4.11 17.24 7.44
CA ASP A 240 -5.23 18.06 7.93
C ASP A 240 -4.75 19.44 8.44
N GLY A 241 -3.45 19.61 8.64
CA GLY A 241 -2.73 20.84 9.04
C GLY A 241 -2.03 21.55 7.87
N GLU A 242 -0.92 22.22 8.17
CA GLU A 242 -0.06 22.92 7.21
C GLU A 242 1.01 22.00 6.60
N VAL A 243 1.47 22.33 5.40
CA VAL A 243 2.59 21.65 4.75
C VAL A 243 3.68 22.66 4.44
N GLU A 244 4.84 22.51 5.07
CA GLU A 244 6.00 23.38 4.89
C GLU A 244 7.13 22.65 4.16
N ILE A 245 7.74 23.29 3.16
CA ILE A 245 8.81 22.70 2.36
C ILE A 245 9.92 23.73 2.19
N GLN A 246 11.12 23.44 2.68
CA GLN A 246 12.23 24.40 2.78
C GLN A 246 13.55 23.80 2.24
N GLU A 247 14.66 24.54 2.35
CA GLU A 247 16.06 24.13 2.06
C GLU A 247 16.31 23.13 0.90
N ASP A 248 15.88 23.43 -0.33
CA ASP A 248 16.08 22.57 -1.52
C ASP A 248 15.31 21.22 -1.47
N SER A 249 14.33 21.06 -0.59
CA SER A 249 13.51 19.85 -0.43
C SER A 249 12.51 19.61 -1.57
N GLU A 250 12.19 18.33 -1.80
CA GLU A 250 11.34 17.88 -2.91
C GLU A 250 10.21 16.93 -2.47
N ILE A 251 9.00 17.15 -3.00
CA ILE A 251 7.88 16.21 -2.93
C ILE A 251 7.52 15.75 -4.34
N HIS A 252 7.59 14.44 -4.59
CA HIS A 252 7.37 13.87 -5.92
C HIS A 252 5.91 13.56 -6.25
N GLY A 253 5.03 13.49 -5.26
CA GLY A 253 3.58 13.33 -5.42
C GLY A 253 2.79 14.64 -5.39
N ASN A 254 1.49 14.49 -5.17
CA ASN A 254 0.53 15.56 -4.96
C ASN A 254 0.52 15.97 -3.48
N VAL A 255 0.13 17.21 -3.21
CA VAL A 255 -0.01 17.73 -1.84
C VAL A 255 -1.44 18.22 -1.61
N ASP A 256 -2.11 17.71 -0.57
CA ASP A 256 -3.42 18.17 -0.09
C ASP A 256 -3.32 18.58 1.39
N ALA A 257 -3.43 19.88 1.65
CA ALA A 257 -3.33 20.46 2.99
C ALA A 257 -4.66 21.03 3.49
N GLY A 258 -5.05 20.69 4.71
CA GLY A 258 -6.18 21.29 5.42
C GLY A 258 -5.91 22.72 5.89
N GLY A 259 -4.64 23.13 5.90
CA GLY A 259 -4.12 24.44 6.28
C GLY A 259 -3.49 25.20 5.11
N ASP A 260 -2.38 25.87 5.41
CA ASP A 260 -1.55 26.60 4.46
C ASP A 260 -0.49 25.66 3.84
N ILE A 261 0.04 26.02 2.67
CA ILE A 261 1.19 25.37 2.04
C ILE A 261 2.24 26.45 1.80
N ASP A 262 3.37 26.32 2.48
CA ASP A 262 4.46 27.30 2.45
C ASP A 262 5.70 26.66 1.81
N MET A 263 6.22 27.31 0.77
CA MET A 263 7.36 26.80 -0.02
C MET A 263 8.52 27.80 -0.02
N ALA A 264 9.60 27.38 0.64
CA ALA A 264 10.90 28.01 0.81
C ALA A 264 10.90 29.32 1.60
N GLU A 265 11.96 29.53 2.38
CA GLU A 265 12.31 30.83 2.96
C GLU A 265 13.76 31.20 2.60
N GLU A 266 14.04 32.50 2.43
CA GLU A 266 15.37 33.12 2.29
C GLU A 266 16.49 32.33 1.55
N ALA A 267 16.46 32.35 0.21
CA ALA A 267 17.52 31.93 -0.72
C ALA A 267 17.66 30.42 -1.01
N ASP A 268 16.69 29.63 -0.57
CA ASP A 268 16.55 28.22 -0.91
C ASP A 268 15.37 27.99 -1.87
N GLN A 269 15.30 26.83 -2.52
CA GLN A 269 14.21 26.46 -3.44
C GLN A 269 13.40 25.31 -2.85
N ALA A 270 12.12 25.20 -3.17
CA ALA A 270 11.33 24.02 -2.86
C ALA A 270 10.62 23.52 -4.12
N THR A 271 10.47 22.20 -4.27
CA THR A 271 9.79 21.63 -5.44
C THR A 271 8.71 20.63 -5.06
N ILE A 272 7.48 20.89 -5.51
CA ILE A 272 6.42 19.88 -5.57
C ILE A 272 6.26 19.46 -7.03
N HIS A 273 6.36 18.18 -7.35
CA HIS A 273 6.24 17.71 -8.74
C HIS A 273 4.79 17.46 -9.16
N GLY A 274 3.88 17.17 -8.22
CA GLY A 274 2.46 16.92 -8.47
C GLY A 274 1.54 18.15 -8.42
N ASP A 275 0.24 17.87 -8.31
CA ASP A 275 -0.81 18.87 -8.12
C ASP A 275 -0.91 19.28 -6.64
N VAL A 276 -1.40 20.50 -6.39
CA VAL A 276 -1.49 21.08 -5.04
C VAL A 276 -2.92 21.55 -4.73
N SER A 277 -3.41 21.24 -3.53
CA SER A 277 -4.68 21.69 -2.95
C SER A 277 -4.45 22.15 -1.51
N ALA A 278 -5.00 23.32 -1.15
CA ALA A 278 -4.95 23.83 0.23
C ALA A 278 -6.30 24.46 0.60
N GLU A 279 -6.78 24.27 1.83
CA GLU A 279 -7.93 25.03 2.33
C GLU A 279 -7.56 26.47 2.77
N GLY A 280 -6.28 26.75 2.98
CA GLY A 280 -5.70 28.03 3.36
C GLY A 280 -5.02 28.78 2.21
N THR A 281 -3.77 29.15 2.41
CA THR A 281 -2.91 29.91 1.50
C THR A 281 -1.93 28.95 0.85
N VAL A 282 -1.55 29.22 -0.40
CA VAL A 282 -0.44 28.56 -1.08
C VAL A 282 0.59 29.64 -1.38
N ASP A 283 1.70 29.62 -0.66
CA ASP A 283 2.75 30.63 -0.71
C ASP A 283 4.02 30.02 -1.30
N LEU A 284 4.49 30.58 -2.42
CA LEU A 284 5.71 30.15 -3.09
C LEU A 284 6.70 31.31 -3.19
N ASP A 285 7.87 31.14 -2.59
CA ASP A 285 8.97 32.10 -2.65
C ASP A 285 10.23 31.53 -3.34
N GLU A 286 11.19 32.39 -3.66
CA GLU A 286 12.58 32.07 -4.02
C GLU A 286 12.79 30.95 -5.08
N GLU A 287 12.35 31.19 -6.33
CA GLU A 287 12.49 30.23 -7.44
C GLU A 287 11.80 28.86 -7.22
N SER A 288 10.98 28.71 -6.17
CA SER A 288 10.22 27.49 -5.87
C SER A 288 9.24 27.11 -6.98
N GLN A 289 8.97 25.82 -7.09
CA GLN A 289 8.28 25.24 -8.23
C GLN A 289 7.16 24.27 -7.84
N ILE A 290 5.98 24.47 -8.44
CA ILE A 290 4.93 23.45 -8.51
C ILE A 290 4.87 22.92 -9.95
N GLY A 291 5.00 21.59 -10.08
CA GLY A 291 4.98 20.88 -11.35
C GLY A 291 3.59 20.72 -11.95
N GLY A 292 2.58 20.52 -11.10
CA GLY A 292 1.18 20.34 -11.46
C GLY A 292 0.32 21.60 -11.38
N ASP A 293 -0.98 21.38 -11.24
CA ASP A 293 -2.01 22.42 -11.12
C ASP A 293 -2.22 22.81 -9.64
N VAL A 294 -2.57 24.08 -9.39
CA VAL A 294 -3.05 24.53 -8.07
C VAL A 294 -4.58 24.60 -8.04
N ILE A 295 -5.22 23.84 -7.15
CA ILE A 295 -6.66 23.54 -7.17
C ILE A 295 -7.36 24.10 -5.92
N ASP A 296 -8.33 25.01 -6.12
CA ASP A 296 -9.17 25.56 -5.03
C ASP A 296 -10.35 24.62 -4.72
N THR A 297 -10.13 23.61 -3.89
CA THR A 297 -11.17 22.65 -3.49
C THR A 297 -12.17 23.25 -2.49
N ALA A 298 -11.70 24.09 -1.57
CA ALA A 298 -12.49 24.73 -0.51
C ALA A 298 -13.28 25.97 -0.98
N GLY A 299 -12.86 26.58 -2.09
CA GLY A 299 -13.43 27.79 -2.66
C GLY A 299 -12.93 29.08 -1.99
N ASN A 300 -11.83 29.01 -1.25
CA ASN A 300 -11.25 30.12 -0.49
C ASN A 300 -9.72 30.15 -0.49
N THR A 301 -9.05 29.35 -1.32
CA THR A 301 -7.58 29.38 -1.43
C THR A 301 -7.09 30.75 -1.88
N GLU A 302 -6.06 31.26 -1.21
CA GLU A 302 -5.26 32.43 -1.61
C GLU A 302 -3.90 31.93 -2.12
N LEU A 303 -3.38 32.52 -3.18
CA LEU A 303 -2.16 32.08 -3.84
C LEU A 303 -1.19 33.25 -3.97
N ASN A 304 -0.04 33.17 -3.34
CA ASN A 304 1.01 34.18 -3.45
C ASN A 304 2.27 33.57 -4.12
N LEU A 305 2.82 34.29 -5.09
CA LEU A 305 4.06 33.92 -5.77
C LEU A 305 5.05 35.08 -5.75
N ASP A 306 6.20 34.94 -5.09
CA ASP A 306 7.35 35.85 -5.24
C ASP A 306 8.53 35.14 -5.91
N ASP A 307 8.89 35.61 -7.12
CA ASP A 307 9.98 35.05 -7.91
C ASP A 307 9.88 33.50 -8.11
N SER A 308 8.66 32.95 -8.21
CA SER A 308 8.39 31.50 -8.19
C SER A 308 7.49 31.01 -9.35
N HIS A 309 7.39 29.69 -9.56
CA HIS A 309 6.84 29.13 -10.81
C HIS A 309 5.87 27.95 -10.64
N ILE A 310 4.65 28.12 -11.16
CA ILE A 310 3.70 27.02 -11.36
C ILE A 310 3.75 26.61 -12.83
N ARG A 311 4.10 25.34 -13.09
CA ARG A 311 4.17 24.79 -14.45
C ARG A 311 2.80 24.39 -15.00
N GLY A 312 1.89 23.93 -14.15
CA GLY A 312 0.49 23.71 -14.50
C GLY A 312 -0.32 25.00 -14.50
N GLY A 313 -1.63 24.83 -14.45
CA GLY A 313 -2.61 25.90 -14.32
C GLY A 313 -3.03 26.18 -12.89
N THR A 314 -4.02 27.05 -12.75
CA THR A 314 -4.70 27.30 -11.47
C THR A 314 -6.20 27.39 -11.71
N ASP A 315 -6.97 26.79 -10.81
CA ASP A 315 -8.43 26.90 -10.76
C ASP A 315 -8.91 27.96 -9.72
N ILE A 316 -8.00 28.78 -9.20
CA ILE A 316 -8.27 29.86 -8.25
C ILE A 316 -8.88 31.08 -8.97
N GLU A 317 -9.81 31.79 -8.29
CA GLU A 317 -10.32 33.06 -8.81
C GLU A 317 -9.21 34.14 -8.83
N ASP A 318 -8.95 34.77 -10.00
CA ASP A 318 -7.91 35.82 -10.21
C ASP A 318 -7.77 36.90 -9.11
N ALA A 319 -8.84 37.18 -8.35
CA ALA A 319 -8.81 38.18 -7.30
C ALA A 319 -8.08 37.76 -6.02
N ARG A 320 -7.66 36.49 -5.94
CA ARG A 320 -6.94 35.87 -4.83
C ARG A 320 -5.55 35.37 -5.21
N ILE A 321 -5.06 35.80 -6.37
CA ILE A 321 -3.71 35.50 -6.82
C ILE A 321 -2.92 36.81 -6.69
N ASP A 322 -1.90 36.80 -5.83
CA ASP A 322 -0.88 37.86 -5.78
C ASP A 322 0.41 37.33 -6.41
N CYS A 323 0.97 38.11 -7.34
CA CYS A 323 2.22 37.77 -8.00
C CYS A 323 3.18 38.96 -7.93
N SER A 324 4.41 38.68 -7.56
CA SER A 324 5.54 39.59 -7.60
C SER A 324 6.74 38.95 -8.30
N GLY A 325 7.86 39.66 -8.35
CA GLY A 325 9.06 39.14 -9.01
C GLY A 325 8.92 38.80 -10.50
N ASP A 326 9.62 37.75 -10.89
CA ASP A 326 9.60 37.08 -12.20
C ASP A 326 8.64 35.86 -12.22
N SER A 327 7.64 35.84 -11.33
CA SER A 327 6.72 34.69 -11.16
C SER A 327 5.93 34.30 -12.41
N THR A 328 5.60 33.01 -12.53
CA THR A 328 4.85 32.49 -13.69
C THR A 328 3.84 31.41 -13.36
N ILE A 329 2.74 31.36 -14.12
CA ILE A 329 1.73 30.29 -14.12
C ILE A 329 1.53 29.82 -15.57
N ASP A 330 1.58 28.50 -15.83
CA ASP A 330 1.56 27.89 -17.18
C ASP A 330 2.56 28.56 -18.16
N GLY A 331 3.72 28.96 -17.63
CA GLY A 331 4.78 29.66 -18.37
C GLY A 331 4.43 31.08 -18.83
N GLU A 332 3.31 31.66 -18.39
CA GLU A 332 2.96 33.07 -18.57
C GLU A 332 3.30 33.85 -17.29
N SER A 333 3.91 35.03 -17.44
CA SER A 333 4.14 35.91 -16.29
C SER A 333 2.82 36.37 -15.69
N CYS A 334 2.73 36.25 -14.38
CA CYS A 334 1.83 37.03 -13.55
C CYS A 334 2.67 38.12 -12.84
#